data_AF-B8KPP4-F1
#
_entry.id   AF-B8KPP4-F1
#
_cell.length_a   1.000
_cell.length_b   1.000
_cell.length_c   1.000
_cell.angle_alpha   90.00
_cell.angle_beta   90.00
_cell.angle_gamma   90.00
#
_symmetry.space_group_name_H-M   'P 1'
#
loop_
_entity.id
_entity.type
_entity.pdbx_description
1 polymer ?
#
loop_
_entity_poly.entity_id
_entity_poly.type
_entity_poly.pdbx_seq_one_letter_code
_entity_poly.pdbx_strand_id
1 'polypeptide(L)'
;MIKPLAMLLLSAPLIAAAAPDVRETFTSVTPQNFDSGGSVSLQFHLHAESYLRSTTIARGESLLELELAPSPELKAASVTVDDQEVDFASYVDNDALLDSVIVLQGDRVVFEAYPRMAPQERHFGWSVTKVLTSATLATLVAEGKVDMDAPVEKYLSELKDSAWAGTSVQDIADMASGIDCRDSDGYQNTSTCVYRMEEALGITAPVGNTASFIPLLKDMQRLRPAGEQNEYVSANTNVLMLVIERVTGQSYARAVQERIWQRIGAESDALMAISAEGHAYASGGLMARLRDLARFGRVFTDAHRFPDIAGTMVADLKAGGGIKRSDASLERLAREHGDDLPTRAGWQWDQVWDDGGMFKGGYLGQGLYVDPQRDLVIAWYGTGINYDEDATDMLSVARQLAVSGLFDTPPQNSSLTAVIQARNHTYEAAFKAQDIPRLLALHTDDVVFMSSHRERVVGLENLRASLTAELSLGSSALTLTTQEVTRSGKFALELGRYELTLGGNTHNPITDAGDYLVIWQQNAAGEWLIYRDVTTSTQGLP
;
A
#
# COMPACT_ATOMS: atom_id res chain seq x y z
N MET A 1 -18.15 -75.50 12.57
CA MET A 1 -17.52 -74.97 11.35
C MET A 1 -18.52 -74.06 10.65
N ILE A 2 -18.41 -72.75 10.89
CA ILE A 2 -19.33 -71.73 10.35
C ILE A 2 -18.63 -71.10 9.15
N LYS A 3 -19.25 -71.13 7.97
CA LYS A 3 -18.77 -70.49 6.74
C LYS A 3 -18.96 -68.96 6.83
N PRO A 4 -18.02 -68.12 6.38
CA PRO A 4 -18.22 -66.68 6.36
C PRO A 4 -19.06 -66.28 5.13
N LEU A 5 -19.98 -65.36 5.36
CA LEU A 5 -20.81 -64.69 4.38
C LEU A 5 -19.99 -63.54 3.77
N ALA A 6 -19.70 -63.59 2.47
CA ALA A 6 -19.03 -62.49 1.77
C ALA A 6 -20.06 -61.38 1.50
N MET A 7 -19.88 -60.23 2.14
CA MET A 7 -20.66 -59.01 1.91
C MET A 7 -20.00 -58.24 0.75
N LEU A 8 -20.65 -58.22 -0.41
CA LEU A 8 -20.21 -57.45 -1.57
C LEU A 8 -20.49 -55.96 -1.31
N LEU A 9 -19.45 -55.18 -1.03
CA LEU A 9 -19.52 -53.72 -1.06
C LEU A 9 -19.48 -53.27 -2.52
N LEU A 10 -20.63 -52.86 -3.06
CA LEU A 10 -20.69 -52.11 -4.32
C LEU A 10 -20.17 -50.69 -4.05
N SER A 11 -18.91 -50.43 -4.40
CA SER A 11 -18.38 -49.09 -4.56
C SER A 11 -18.97 -48.47 -5.83
N ALA A 12 -19.90 -47.53 -5.68
CA ALA A 12 -20.26 -46.65 -6.78
C ALA A 12 -19.06 -45.72 -7.06
N PRO A 13 -18.58 -45.60 -8.31
CA PRO A 13 -17.52 -44.66 -8.62
C PRO A 13 -18.05 -43.23 -8.44
N LEU A 14 -17.33 -42.40 -7.68
CA LEU A 14 -17.48 -40.95 -7.78
C LEU A 14 -17.20 -40.58 -9.24
N ILE A 15 -18.22 -40.14 -9.96
CA ILE A 15 -18.03 -39.47 -11.24
C ILE A 15 -17.44 -38.11 -10.90
N ALA A 16 -16.11 -37.99 -11.01
CA ALA A 16 -15.48 -36.67 -11.08
C ALA A 16 -16.11 -35.96 -12.29
N ALA A 17 -16.77 -34.82 -12.06
CA ALA A 17 -17.23 -33.99 -13.15
C ALA A 17 -16.02 -33.65 -14.04
N ALA A 18 -16.11 -33.94 -15.33
CA ALA A 18 -15.06 -33.57 -16.26
C ALA A 18 -14.88 -32.05 -16.21
N ALA A 19 -13.62 -31.59 -16.12
CA ALA A 19 -13.34 -30.16 -16.27
C ALA A 19 -13.95 -29.67 -17.60
N PRO A 20 -14.60 -28.49 -17.61
CA PRO A 20 -15.24 -27.97 -18.81
C PRO A 20 -14.20 -27.83 -19.94
N ASP A 21 -14.64 -28.03 -21.19
CA ASP A 21 -13.72 -27.89 -22.34
C ASP A 21 -13.17 -26.46 -22.38
N VAL A 22 -11.87 -26.33 -22.64
CA VAL A 22 -11.17 -25.04 -22.62
C VAL A 22 -11.74 -24.10 -23.69
N ARG A 23 -12.16 -24.60 -24.87
CA ARG A 23 -12.77 -23.75 -25.89
C ARG A 23 -14.16 -23.31 -25.47
N GLU A 24 -14.95 -24.23 -24.91
CA GLU A 24 -16.28 -23.91 -24.39
C GLU A 24 -16.22 -22.81 -23.33
N THR A 25 -15.32 -22.93 -22.36
CA THR A 25 -15.10 -21.92 -21.30
C THR A 25 -14.62 -20.59 -21.87
N PHE A 26 -13.67 -20.62 -22.82
CA PHE A 26 -13.18 -19.38 -23.43
C PHE A 26 -14.29 -18.62 -24.18
N THR A 27 -15.12 -19.35 -24.93
CA THR A 27 -16.20 -18.76 -25.75
C THR A 27 -17.48 -18.44 -24.98
N SER A 28 -17.59 -18.88 -23.72
CA SER A 28 -18.76 -18.57 -22.88
C SER A 28 -18.69 -17.18 -22.25
N VAL A 29 -17.50 -16.57 -22.17
CA VAL A 29 -17.31 -15.20 -21.67
C VAL A 29 -17.78 -14.19 -22.71
N THR A 30 -18.65 -13.28 -22.27
CA THR A 30 -19.24 -12.20 -23.07
C THR A 30 -19.24 -10.90 -22.27
N PRO A 31 -19.37 -9.73 -22.92
CA PRO A 31 -19.53 -8.46 -22.22
C PRO A 31 -20.77 -8.37 -21.31
N GLN A 32 -21.72 -9.30 -21.40
CA GLN A 32 -22.93 -9.33 -20.59
C GLN A 32 -22.85 -10.26 -19.37
N ASN A 33 -21.88 -11.17 -19.32
CA ASN A 33 -21.83 -12.21 -18.29
C ASN A 33 -20.45 -12.43 -17.66
N PHE A 34 -19.47 -11.57 -17.96
CA PHE A 34 -18.11 -11.71 -17.43
C PHE A 34 -18.06 -11.66 -15.89
N ASP A 35 -19.09 -11.11 -15.24
CA ASP A 35 -19.27 -10.99 -13.79
C ASP A 35 -20.38 -11.91 -13.23
N SER A 36 -20.83 -12.91 -13.99
CA SER A 36 -21.89 -13.84 -13.56
C SER A 36 -21.43 -14.95 -12.59
N GLY A 37 -20.18 -14.92 -12.15
CA GLY A 37 -19.58 -15.85 -11.22
C GLY A 37 -19.05 -17.14 -11.85
N GLY A 38 -18.49 -17.99 -10.98
CA GLY A 38 -18.00 -19.31 -11.33
C GLY A 38 -16.90 -19.30 -12.39
N SER A 39 -16.90 -20.30 -13.27
CA SER A 39 -15.85 -20.47 -14.28
C SER A 39 -15.83 -19.36 -15.33
N VAL A 40 -16.96 -18.69 -15.60
CA VAL A 40 -17.04 -17.58 -16.56
C VAL A 40 -16.27 -16.37 -16.01
N SER A 41 -16.56 -15.97 -14.77
CA SER A 41 -15.83 -14.86 -14.15
C SER A 41 -14.38 -15.19 -13.91
N LEU A 42 -14.04 -16.39 -13.45
CA LEU A 42 -12.64 -16.76 -13.25
C LEU A 42 -11.87 -16.72 -14.59
N GLN A 43 -12.47 -17.23 -15.67
CA GLN A 43 -11.89 -17.16 -17.01
C GLN A 43 -11.66 -15.72 -17.46
N PHE A 44 -12.61 -14.80 -17.21
CA PHE A 44 -12.42 -13.39 -17.53
C PHE A 44 -11.27 -12.78 -16.72
N HIS A 45 -11.24 -12.97 -15.40
CA HIS A 45 -10.26 -12.32 -14.53
C HIS A 45 -8.82 -12.78 -14.80
N LEU A 46 -8.62 -14.06 -15.12
CA LEU A 46 -7.30 -14.61 -15.45
C LEU A 46 -6.82 -14.29 -16.87
N HIS A 47 -7.75 -13.92 -17.77
CA HIS A 47 -7.47 -13.77 -19.20
C HIS A 47 -8.12 -12.53 -19.82
N ALA A 48 -8.30 -11.46 -19.04
CA ALA A 48 -9.01 -10.25 -19.46
C ALA A 48 -8.42 -9.64 -20.75
N GLU A 49 -7.11 -9.81 -21.00
CA GLU A 49 -6.44 -9.38 -22.23
C GLU A 49 -6.94 -10.07 -23.50
N SER A 50 -7.63 -11.21 -23.36
CA SER A 50 -8.28 -11.91 -24.47
C SER A 50 -9.63 -11.30 -24.83
N TYR A 51 -10.24 -10.55 -23.91
CA TYR A 51 -11.59 -10.00 -24.03
C TYR A 51 -11.60 -8.47 -24.15
N LEU A 52 -10.56 -7.80 -23.64
CA LEU A 52 -10.39 -6.35 -23.66
C LEU A 52 -9.18 -5.95 -24.49
N ARG A 53 -9.24 -4.77 -25.12
CA ARG A 53 -8.04 -4.15 -25.68
C ARG A 53 -7.13 -3.74 -24.53
N SER A 54 -5.84 -3.97 -24.69
CA SER A 54 -4.85 -3.62 -23.67
C SER A 54 -3.60 -3.02 -24.26
N THR A 55 -2.85 -2.31 -23.43
CA THR A 55 -1.50 -1.83 -23.72
C THR A 55 -0.54 -2.28 -22.63
N THR A 56 0.74 -2.42 -22.97
CA THR A 56 1.77 -2.89 -22.06
C THR A 56 2.26 -1.77 -21.15
N ILE A 57 2.39 -2.07 -19.85
CA ILE A 57 3.17 -1.31 -18.88
C ILE A 57 4.45 -2.12 -18.65
N ALA A 58 5.54 -1.77 -19.34
CA ALA A 58 6.73 -2.61 -19.34
C ALA A 58 7.49 -2.51 -18.00
N ARG A 59 8.04 -3.63 -17.55
CA ARG A 59 8.89 -3.68 -16.36
C ARG A 59 10.22 -2.96 -16.58
N GLY A 60 10.89 -2.66 -15.47
CA GLY A 60 12.26 -2.16 -15.47
C GLY A 60 13.28 -3.28 -15.73
N GLU A 61 14.54 -2.89 -15.98
CA GLU A 61 15.63 -3.86 -16.15
C GLU A 61 16.00 -4.54 -14.83
N SER A 62 15.94 -3.78 -13.72
CA SER A 62 16.24 -4.27 -12.38
C SER A 62 15.03 -5.00 -11.78
N LEU A 63 15.22 -6.25 -11.38
CA LEU A 63 14.26 -7.02 -10.59
C LEU A 63 14.53 -6.81 -9.11
N LEU A 64 13.47 -6.56 -8.34
CA LEU A 64 13.51 -6.69 -6.89
C LEU A 64 13.24 -8.15 -6.53
N GLU A 65 14.29 -8.87 -6.16
CA GLU A 65 14.18 -10.22 -5.62
C GLU A 65 13.49 -10.16 -4.24
N LEU A 66 12.37 -10.87 -4.12
CA LEU A 66 11.69 -11.03 -2.83
C LEU A 66 12.26 -12.26 -2.12
N GLU A 67 12.73 -12.08 -0.88
CA GLU A 67 13.25 -13.17 -0.06
C GLU A 67 12.09 -14.08 0.37
N LEU A 68 12.10 -15.34 -0.04
CA LEU A 68 11.15 -16.32 0.47
C LEU A 68 11.50 -16.66 1.93
N ALA A 69 10.65 -16.21 2.86
CA ALA A 69 10.82 -16.48 4.28
C ALA A 69 9.49 -16.88 4.94
N PRO A 70 8.90 -18.03 4.56
CA PRO A 70 7.60 -18.45 5.07
C PRO A 70 7.56 -18.51 6.60
N SER A 71 6.53 -17.92 7.20
CA SER A 71 6.32 -17.90 8.64
C SER A 71 5.35 -19.00 9.07
N PRO A 72 5.79 -20.03 9.82
CA PRO A 72 4.89 -21.05 10.39
C PRO A 72 3.88 -20.44 11.38
N GLU A 73 4.28 -19.39 12.08
CA GLU A 73 3.42 -18.67 13.03
C GLU A 73 2.28 -17.96 12.29
N LEU A 74 2.57 -17.29 11.17
CA LEU A 74 1.54 -16.66 10.35
C LEU A 74 0.58 -17.69 9.75
N LYS A 75 1.07 -18.84 9.31
CA LYS A 75 0.20 -19.92 8.80
C LYS A 75 -0.80 -20.41 9.86
N ALA A 76 -0.34 -20.52 11.11
CA ALA A 76 -1.13 -20.97 12.24
C ALA A 76 -1.87 -19.84 12.97
N ALA A 77 -1.77 -18.59 12.48
CA ALA A 77 -2.43 -17.45 13.09
C ALA A 77 -3.94 -17.66 13.07
N SER A 78 -4.57 -17.51 14.24
CA SER A 78 -6.03 -17.63 14.34
C SER A 78 -6.68 -16.35 13.83
N VAL A 79 -7.64 -16.50 12.93
CA VAL A 79 -8.47 -15.42 12.38
C VAL A 79 -9.93 -15.79 12.52
N THR A 80 -10.78 -14.80 12.77
CA THR A 80 -12.23 -14.97 12.87
C THR A 80 -12.87 -14.66 11.53
N VAL A 81 -13.61 -15.63 10.99
CA VAL A 81 -14.41 -15.52 9.76
C VAL A 81 -15.78 -16.12 10.05
N ASP A 82 -16.87 -15.41 9.73
CA ASP A 82 -18.24 -15.84 10.05
C ASP A 82 -18.46 -16.30 11.51
N ASP A 83 -17.92 -15.53 12.47
CA ASP A 83 -17.93 -15.85 13.91
C ASP A 83 -17.21 -17.18 14.29
N GLN A 84 -16.39 -17.74 13.40
CA GLN A 84 -15.60 -18.94 13.64
C GLN A 84 -14.11 -18.64 13.62
N GLU A 85 -13.39 -19.13 14.63
CA GLU A 85 -11.93 -19.12 14.63
C GLU A 85 -11.40 -20.24 13.73
N VAL A 86 -10.61 -19.85 12.73
CA VAL A 86 -9.88 -20.76 11.83
C VAL A 86 -8.42 -20.35 11.78
N ASP A 87 -7.52 -21.27 11.45
CA ASP A 87 -6.15 -20.87 11.14
C ASP A 87 -6.08 -20.22 9.74
N PHE A 88 -5.21 -19.22 9.59
CA PHE A 88 -5.11 -18.42 8.37
C PHE A 88 -4.85 -19.27 7.12
N ALA A 89 -3.99 -20.29 7.23
CA ALA A 89 -3.73 -21.20 6.11
C ALA A 89 -5.00 -21.97 5.68
N SER A 90 -5.78 -22.48 6.65
CA SER A 90 -7.04 -23.17 6.41
C SER A 90 -8.09 -22.25 5.82
N TYR A 91 -8.16 -20.99 6.25
CA TYR A 91 -9.02 -20.01 5.60
C TYR A 91 -8.66 -19.86 4.12
N VAL A 92 -7.38 -19.63 3.81
CA VAL A 92 -6.89 -19.46 2.43
C VAL A 92 -7.17 -20.69 1.57
N ASP A 93 -6.99 -21.89 2.11
CA ASP A 93 -7.21 -23.15 1.37
C ASP A 93 -8.71 -23.43 1.12
N ASN A 94 -9.61 -22.93 1.98
CA ASN A 94 -11.05 -23.26 1.94
C ASN A 94 -11.94 -22.15 1.40
N ASP A 95 -11.50 -20.89 1.37
CA ASP A 95 -12.27 -19.79 0.76
C ASP A 95 -12.47 -20.10 -0.73
N ALA A 96 -13.73 -20.16 -1.17
CA ALA A 96 -14.12 -20.53 -2.53
C ALA A 96 -13.81 -19.46 -3.59
N LEU A 97 -13.60 -18.22 -3.15
CA LEU A 97 -13.55 -17.00 -3.96
C LEU A 97 -12.15 -16.38 -3.98
N LEU A 98 -11.23 -16.83 -3.12
CA LEU A 98 -9.84 -16.37 -3.09
C LEU A 98 -9.00 -17.05 -4.16
N ASP A 99 -8.49 -16.31 -5.14
CA ASP A 99 -7.68 -16.89 -6.22
C ASP A 99 -6.20 -16.96 -5.88
N SER A 100 -5.71 -15.95 -5.16
CA SER A 100 -4.35 -15.92 -4.60
C SER A 100 -4.18 -14.87 -3.51
N VAL A 101 -3.18 -15.06 -2.67
CA VAL A 101 -2.82 -14.12 -1.60
C VAL A 101 -1.31 -14.14 -1.34
N ILE A 102 -0.75 -12.97 -1.03
CA ILE A 102 0.64 -12.80 -0.61
C ILE A 102 0.73 -11.82 0.54
N VAL A 103 1.59 -12.12 1.50
CA VAL A 103 1.93 -11.27 2.64
C VAL A 103 3.43 -10.98 2.57
N LEU A 104 3.78 -9.71 2.46
CA LEU A 104 5.15 -9.21 2.57
C LEU A 104 5.36 -8.47 3.88
N GLN A 105 6.49 -8.73 4.53
CA GLN A 105 7.02 -7.87 5.58
C GLN A 105 8.43 -7.44 5.16
N GLY A 106 8.61 -6.18 4.79
CA GLY A 106 9.80 -5.80 4.02
C GLY A 106 9.78 -6.39 2.61
N ASP A 107 10.95 -6.76 2.11
CA ASP A 107 11.11 -7.51 0.86
C ASP A 107 10.97 -9.04 1.07
N ARG A 108 10.44 -9.49 2.22
CA ARG A 108 10.30 -10.91 2.56
C ARG A 108 8.87 -11.39 2.30
N VAL A 109 8.73 -12.46 1.52
CA VAL A 109 7.48 -13.20 1.38
C VAL A 109 7.31 -14.09 2.61
N VAL A 110 6.46 -13.67 3.54
CA VAL A 110 6.19 -14.41 4.79
C VAL A 110 5.02 -15.39 4.64
N PHE A 111 4.16 -15.17 3.64
CA PHE A 111 3.15 -16.11 3.19
C PHE A 111 2.82 -15.84 1.72
N GLU A 112 2.63 -16.88 0.92
CA GLU A 112 2.03 -16.78 -0.42
C GLU A 112 1.28 -18.08 -0.74
N ALA A 113 0.15 -17.97 -1.42
CA ALA A 113 -0.66 -19.09 -1.88
C ALA A 113 -1.43 -18.71 -3.14
N TYR A 114 -1.71 -19.71 -3.98
CA TYR A 114 -2.42 -19.54 -5.24
C TYR A 114 -3.49 -20.63 -5.43
N PRO A 115 -4.61 -20.59 -4.67
CA PRO A 115 -5.61 -21.65 -4.73
C PRO A 115 -6.23 -21.88 -6.11
N ARG A 116 -6.37 -20.83 -6.95
CA ARG A 116 -7.12 -20.89 -8.23
C ARG A 116 -6.45 -20.21 -9.42
N MET A 117 -5.21 -19.76 -9.26
CA MET A 117 -4.39 -19.24 -10.35
C MET A 117 -2.97 -19.76 -10.27
N ALA A 118 -2.18 -19.58 -11.31
CA ALA A 118 -0.75 -19.89 -11.29
C ALA A 118 0.09 -18.64 -10.98
N PRO A 119 1.27 -18.76 -10.35
CA PRO A 119 2.10 -17.61 -9.97
C PRO A 119 2.47 -16.65 -11.13
N GLN A 120 2.63 -17.19 -12.34
CA GLN A 120 2.99 -16.43 -13.53
C GLN A 120 1.81 -15.75 -14.24
N GLU A 121 0.58 -16.07 -13.87
CA GLU A 121 -0.64 -15.51 -14.47
C GLU A 121 -0.87 -14.08 -13.96
N ARG A 122 -1.48 -13.27 -14.82
CA ARG A 122 -2.01 -11.97 -14.42
C ARG A 122 -3.45 -12.15 -14.00
N HIS A 123 -3.91 -11.27 -13.13
CA HIS A 123 -5.31 -11.16 -12.78
C HIS A 123 -5.78 -9.73 -13.03
N PHE A 124 -7.04 -9.56 -13.39
CA PHE A 124 -7.67 -8.25 -13.54
C PHE A 124 -7.90 -7.62 -12.16
N GLY A 125 -7.38 -6.41 -11.95
CA GLY A 125 -7.32 -5.79 -10.62
C GLY A 125 -8.51 -4.93 -10.23
N TRP A 126 -9.41 -4.62 -11.17
CA TRP A 126 -10.47 -3.62 -11.01
C TRP A 126 -9.98 -2.42 -10.20
N SER A 127 -10.76 -1.94 -9.24
CA SER A 127 -10.52 -0.70 -8.52
C SER A 127 -9.23 -0.65 -7.68
N VAL A 128 -8.50 -1.75 -7.48
CA VAL A 128 -7.12 -1.69 -6.97
C VAL A 128 -6.25 -0.80 -7.87
N THR A 129 -6.58 -0.69 -9.17
CA THR A 129 -5.95 0.22 -10.13
C THR A 129 -6.01 1.70 -9.70
N LYS A 130 -7.00 2.12 -8.91
CA LYS A 130 -7.17 3.54 -8.54
C LYS A 130 -5.99 4.07 -7.71
N VAL A 131 -5.43 3.24 -6.82
CA VAL A 131 -4.25 3.64 -6.04
C VAL A 131 -2.96 3.68 -6.87
N LEU A 132 -2.92 3.01 -8.03
CA LEU A 132 -1.85 3.20 -9.02
C LEU A 132 -1.94 4.58 -9.67
N THR A 133 -3.17 5.07 -9.90
CA THR A 133 -3.41 6.43 -10.40
C THR A 133 -2.95 7.47 -9.38
N SER A 134 -3.35 7.35 -8.12
CA SER A 134 -2.95 8.31 -7.07
C SER A 134 -1.46 8.26 -6.76
N ALA A 135 -0.83 7.07 -6.76
CA ALA A 135 0.63 6.95 -6.64
C ALA A 135 1.36 7.67 -7.79
N THR A 136 0.87 7.50 -9.02
CA THR A 136 1.46 8.19 -10.19
C THR A 136 1.28 9.71 -10.08
N LEU A 137 0.09 10.17 -9.66
CA LEU A 137 -0.19 11.58 -9.40
C LEU A 137 0.72 12.17 -8.31
N ALA A 138 0.93 11.44 -7.22
CA ALA A 138 1.82 11.82 -6.12
C ALA A 138 3.25 12.12 -6.59
N THR A 139 3.78 11.34 -7.55
CA THR A 139 5.10 11.64 -8.15
C THR A 139 5.13 12.99 -8.88
N LEU A 140 4.03 13.39 -9.53
CA LEU A 140 3.92 14.68 -10.22
C LEU A 140 3.76 15.84 -9.25
N VAL A 141 3.13 15.61 -8.10
CA VAL A 141 3.04 16.58 -7.00
C VAL A 141 4.42 16.82 -6.39
N ALA A 142 5.18 15.76 -6.13
CA ALA A 142 6.56 15.87 -5.64
C ALA A 142 7.47 16.62 -6.61
N GLU A 143 7.23 16.52 -7.92
CA GLU A 143 7.93 17.28 -8.97
C GLU A 143 7.45 18.74 -9.10
N GLY A 144 6.42 19.16 -8.35
CA GLY A 144 5.81 20.49 -8.46
C GLY A 144 5.03 20.72 -9.77
N LYS A 145 4.70 19.63 -10.50
CA LYS A 145 3.96 19.70 -11.77
C LYS A 145 2.45 19.68 -11.58
N VAL A 146 1.99 19.04 -10.51
CA VAL A 146 0.59 19.05 -10.08
C VAL A 146 0.49 19.79 -8.74
N ASP A 147 -0.48 20.67 -8.66
CA ASP A 147 -0.86 21.45 -7.51
C ASP A 147 -2.23 20.94 -7.07
N MET A 148 -2.28 20.31 -5.89
CA MET A 148 -3.47 19.59 -5.43
C MET A 148 -4.64 20.52 -5.10
N ASP A 149 -4.34 21.77 -4.71
CA ASP A 149 -5.35 22.79 -4.41
C ASP A 149 -5.90 23.47 -5.67
N ALA A 150 -5.25 23.27 -6.81
CA ALA A 150 -5.68 23.89 -8.05
C ALA A 150 -6.99 23.27 -8.57
N PRO A 151 -7.87 24.09 -9.18
CA PRO A 151 -9.07 23.58 -9.81
C PRO A 151 -8.69 22.77 -11.06
N VAL A 152 -9.41 21.68 -11.31
CA VAL A 152 -9.04 20.68 -12.31
C VAL A 152 -8.96 21.23 -13.74
N GLU A 153 -9.76 22.24 -14.07
CA GLU A 153 -9.74 22.89 -15.39
C GLU A 153 -8.44 23.64 -15.69
N LYS A 154 -7.59 23.91 -14.67
CA LYS A 154 -6.21 24.36 -14.87
C LYS A 154 -5.42 23.37 -15.73
N TYR A 155 -5.69 22.07 -15.56
CA TYR A 155 -5.08 21.00 -16.33
C TYR A 155 -5.97 20.62 -17.51
N LEU A 156 -7.28 20.46 -17.28
CA LEU A 156 -8.24 19.97 -18.27
C LEU A 156 -9.16 21.07 -18.76
N SER A 157 -8.64 21.95 -19.63
CA SER A 157 -9.40 23.10 -20.18
C SER A 157 -10.73 22.74 -20.83
N GLU A 158 -10.86 21.51 -21.32
CA GLU A 158 -12.09 20.96 -21.90
C GLU A 158 -13.24 20.81 -20.88
N LEU A 159 -12.94 20.74 -19.57
CA LEU A 159 -13.90 20.59 -18.47
C LEU A 159 -14.33 21.92 -17.84
N LYS A 160 -13.79 23.07 -18.30
CA LYS A 160 -14.05 24.39 -17.70
C LYS A 160 -15.53 24.83 -17.66
N ASP A 161 -16.34 24.31 -18.57
CA ASP A 161 -17.77 24.65 -18.71
C ASP A 161 -18.66 23.47 -18.25
N SER A 162 -18.16 22.64 -17.32
CA SER A 162 -18.85 21.45 -16.80
C SER A 162 -18.98 21.48 -15.28
N ALA A 163 -19.68 20.50 -14.72
CA ALA A 163 -19.78 20.33 -13.27
C ALA A 163 -18.43 20.14 -12.57
N TRP A 164 -17.38 19.70 -13.29
CA TRP A 164 -16.03 19.52 -12.75
C TRP A 164 -15.31 20.83 -12.45
N ALA A 165 -15.70 21.93 -13.11
CA ALA A 165 -15.02 23.21 -12.96
C ALA A 165 -15.05 23.70 -11.50
N GLY A 166 -13.90 24.19 -11.03
CA GLY A 166 -13.71 24.66 -9.65
C GLY A 166 -13.49 23.54 -8.62
N THR A 167 -13.62 22.27 -8.96
CA THR A 167 -13.24 21.16 -8.06
C THR A 167 -11.72 21.06 -8.00
N SER A 168 -11.14 21.03 -6.80
CA SER A 168 -9.69 20.86 -6.63
C SER A 168 -9.24 19.46 -7.05
N VAL A 169 -7.97 19.31 -7.44
CA VAL A 169 -7.40 17.98 -7.73
C VAL A 169 -7.42 17.10 -6.47
N GLN A 170 -7.24 17.68 -5.27
CA GLN A 170 -7.35 17.01 -3.98
C GLN A 170 -8.74 16.43 -3.74
N ASP A 171 -9.80 17.23 -3.95
CA ASP A 171 -11.17 16.74 -3.76
C ASP A 171 -11.49 15.59 -4.73
N ILE A 172 -10.95 15.60 -5.95
CA ILE A 172 -11.10 14.48 -6.89
C ILE A 172 -10.31 13.25 -6.37
N ALA A 173 -9.08 13.45 -5.91
CA ALA A 173 -8.23 12.40 -5.35
C ALA A 173 -8.82 11.78 -4.07
N ASP A 174 -9.58 12.53 -3.28
CA ASP A 174 -10.23 12.05 -2.07
C ASP A 174 -11.63 11.49 -2.29
N MET A 175 -12.01 11.29 -3.56
CA MET A 175 -13.35 10.85 -3.96
C MET A 175 -14.44 11.78 -3.43
N ALA A 176 -14.17 13.08 -3.38
CA ALA A 176 -15.04 14.11 -2.79
C ALA A 176 -15.44 15.19 -3.81
N SER A 177 -15.50 14.84 -5.10
CA SER A 177 -15.85 15.81 -6.16
C SER A 177 -17.30 16.30 -6.11
N GLY A 178 -18.21 15.52 -5.51
CA GLY A 178 -19.64 15.78 -5.48
C GLY A 178 -20.34 15.57 -6.83
N ILE A 179 -19.74 14.81 -7.75
CA ILE A 179 -20.30 14.48 -9.06
C ILE A 179 -21.37 13.38 -8.96
N ASP A 180 -22.48 13.56 -9.67
CA ASP A 180 -23.60 12.63 -9.74
C ASP A 180 -23.32 11.48 -10.73
N CYS A 181 -22.46 10.55 -10.31
CA CYS A 181 -22.07 9.39 -11.09
C CYS A 181 -21.60 8.26 -10.17
N ARG A 182 -22.36 7.94 -9.12
CA ARG A 182 -21.91 6.99 -8.10
C ARG A 182 -21.91 5.59 -8.67
N ASP A 183 -20.87 4.84 -8.33
CA ASP A 183 -20.73 3.46 -8.77
C ASP A 183 -21.88 2.59 -8.21
N SER A 184 -22.37 2.93 -7.01
CA SER A 184 -23.53 2.32 -6.36
C SER A 184 -24.87 2.52 -7.09
N ASP A 185 -24.94 3.41 -8.10
CA ASP A 185 -26.17 3.60 -8.87
C ASP A 185 -26.45 2.41 -9.81
N GLY A 186 -25.45 1.55 -10.06
CA GLY A 186 -25.62 0.26 -10.73
C GLY A 186 -24.79 0.09 -12.00
N TYR A 187 -23.97 -0.97 -12.07
CA TYR A 187 -23.15 -1.30 -13.25
C TYR A 187 -23.89 -2.15 -14.30
N GLN A 188 -25.10 -2.66 -14.04
CA GLN A 188 -25.94 -3.31 -15.06
C GLN A 188 -27.05 -2.44 -15.60
N ASN A 189 -27.36 -1.34 -14.92
CA ASN A 189 -28.42 -0.45 -15.37
C ASN A 189 -27.86 0.45 -16.49
N THR A 190 -28.23 0.13 -17.72
CA THR A 190 -27.77 0.80 -18.96
C THR A 190 -28.07 2.31 -19.02
N SER A 191 -28.93 2.81 -18.13
CA SER A 191 -29.25 4.23 -18.01
C SER A 191 -28.36 5.00 -17.05
N THR A 192 -27.59 4.34 -16.19
CA THR A 192 -26.75 5.00 -15.18
C THR A 192 -25.55 5.67 -15.81
N CYS A 193 -25.04 6.68 -15.12
CA CYS A 193 -23.82 7.38 -15.53
C CYS A 193 -22.61 6.44 -15.60
N VAL A 194 -22.44 5.59 -14.58
CA VAL A 194 -21.32 4.64 -14.51
C VAL A 194 -21.34 3.63 -15.65
N TYR A 195 -22.50 3.06 -15.98
CA TYR A 195 -22.63 2.12 -17.11
C TYR A 195 -22.18 2.76 -18.42
N ARG A 196 -22.70 3.97 -18.72
CA ARG A 196 -22.38 4.67 -19.97
C ARG A 196 -20.90 5.03 -20.08
N MET A 197 -20.27 5.38 -18.95
CA MET A 197 -18.84 5.63 -18.89
C MET A 197 -18.05 4.34 -19.17
N GLU A 198 -18.43 3.21 -18.56
CA GLU A 198 -17.76 1.93 -18.78
C GLU A 198 -17.98 1.37 -20.20
N GLU A 199 -19.15 1.60 -20.79
CA GLU A 199 -19.45 1.29 -22.19
C GLU A 199 -18.51 2.08 -23.13
N ALA A 200 -18.33 3.39 -22.88
CA ALA A 200 -17.41 4.22 -23.66
C ALA A 200 -15.94 3.82 -23.48
N LEU A 201 -15.60 3.21 -22.35
CA LEU A 201 -14.28 2.62 -22.10
C LEU A 201 -14.15 1.19 -22.64
N GLY A 202 -15.22 0.61 -23.18
CA GLY A 202 -15.23 -0.73 -23.77
C GLY A 202 -15.18 -1.86 -22.74
N ILE A 203 -15.63 -1.60 -21.51
CA ILE A 203 -15.65 -2.58 -20.42
C ILE A 203 -16.98 -3.35 -20.41
N THR A 204 -18.10 -2.65 -20.50
CA THR A 204 -19.44 -3.25 -20.50
C THR A 204 -20.00 -3.41 -21.91
N ALA A 205 -21.08 -4.19 -22.00
CA ALA A 205 -21.80 -4.42 -23.24
C ALA A 205 -22.25 -3.12 -23.93
N PRO A 206 -22.05 -2.99 -25.26
CA PRO A 206 -22.62 -1.86 -25.99
C PRO A 206 -24.14 -2.01 -26.07
N VAL A 207 -24.86 -0.93 -25.73
CA VAL A 207 -26.32 -0.79 -25.85
C VAL A 207 -26.71 0.24 -26.91
N GLY A 208 -25.73 0.66 -27.71
CA GLY A 208 -25.92 1.59 -28.82
C GLY A 208 -25.68 3.05 -28.45
N ASN A 209 -25.01 3.32 -27.34
CA ASN A 209 -24.55 4.67 -27.02
C ASN A 209 -23.38 5.04 -27.95
N THR A 210 -23.44 6.23 -28.54
CA THR A 210 -22.38 6.74 -29.43
C THR A 210 -21.56 7.85 -28.80
N ALA A 211 -21.79 8.15 -27.51
CA ALA A 211 -21.05 9.20 -26.83
C ALA A 211 -19.61 8.74 -26.55
N SER A 212 -18.64 9.53 -27.01
CA SER A 212 -17.23 9.36 -26.64
C SER A 212 -17.01 9.70 -25.17
N PHE A 213 -15.89 9.23 -24.62
CA PHE A 213 -15.58 9.31 -23.20
C PHE A 213 -15.53 10.74 -22.62
N ILE A 214 -14.83 11.66 -23.27
CA ILE A 214 -14.68 13.05 -22.78
C ILE A 214 -16.02 13.81 -22.75
N PRO A 215 -16.86 13.78 -23.81
CA PRO A 215 -18.22 14.32 -23.75
C PRO A 215 -19.04 13.80 -22.56
N LEU A 216 -18.97 12.50 -22.25
CA LEU A 216 -19.67 11.93 -21.10
C LEU A 216 -19.22 12.56 -19.78
N LEU A 217 -17.91 12.74 -19.57
CA LEU A 217 -17.40 13.43 -18.38
C LEU A 217 -17.93 14.87 -18.29
N LYS A 218 -18.00 15.59 -19.42
CA LYS A 218 -18.49 16.98 -19.46
C LYS A 218 -19.98 17.10 -19.12
N ASP A 219 -20.78 16.12 -19.52
CA ASP A 219 -22.23 16.12 -19.33
C ASP A 219 -22.65 15.69 -17.90
N MET A 220 -21.72 15.18 -17.09
CA MET A 220 -21.98 14.86 -15.69
C MET A 220 -22.44 16.09 -14.90
N GLN A 221 -23.31 15.86 -13.93
CA GLN A 221 -23.90 16.90 -13.10
C GLN A 221 -23.29 16.89 -11.71
N ARG A 222 -23.44 18.02 -11.00
CA ARG A 222 -23.01 18.15 -9.60
C ARG A 222 -24.18 17.81 -8.68
N LEU A 223 -23.98 16.84 -7.80
CA LEU A 223 -24.91 16.47 -6.74
C LEU A 223 -24.75 17.37 -5.51
N ARG A 224 -23.51 17.75 -5.16
CA ARG A 224 -23.18 18.59 -4.00
C ARG A 224 -21.84 19.33 -4.16
N PRO A 225 -21.52 20.29 -3.28
CA PRO A 225 -20.19 20.93 -3.26
C PRO A 225 -19.06 19.91 -3.08
N ALA A 226 -17.91 20.21 -3.70
CA ALA A 226 -16.70 19.39 -3.54
C ALA A 226 -16.13 19.50 -2.12
N GLY A 227 -15.41 18.46 -1.68
CA GLY A 227 -14.73 18.39 -0.38
C GLY A 227 -15.64 18.08 0.81
N GLU A 228 -16.96 18.09 0.65
CA GLU A 228 -17.91 17.88 1.76
C GLU A 228 -18.03 16.40 2.17
N GLN A 229 -18.00 15.47 1.22
CA GLN A 229 -18.24 14.05 1.49
C GLN A 229 -17.49 13.15 0.51
N ASN A 230 -16.95 12.06 1.04
CA ASN A 230 -16.40 10.95 0.27
C ASN A 230 -17.55 10.14 -0.37
N GLU A 231 -17.57 10.09 -1.69
CA GLU A 231 -18.50 9.33 -2.53
C GLU A 231 -17.74 8.54 -3.59
N TYR A 232 -17.96 7.22 -3.62
CA TYR A 232 -17.26 6.35 -4.55
C TYR A 232 -17.74 6.58 -5.99
N VAL A 233 -16.90 7.25 -6.78
CA VAL A 233 -17.19 7.67 -8.16
C VAL A 233 -15.96 7.39 -9.03
N SER A 234 -16.02 6.33 -9.85
CA SER A 234 -14.90 5.92 -10.72
C SER A 234 -14.50 7.02 -11.72
N ALA A 235 -15.44 7.91 -12.09
CA ALA A 235 -15.16 9.07 -12.93
C ALA A 235 -14.09 10.00 -12.35
N ASN A 236 -13.95 10.09 -11.02
CA ASN A 236 -12.88 10.86 -10.37
C ASN A 236 -11.50 10.36 -10.79
N THR A 237 -11.27 9.05 -10.67
CA THR A 237 -10.00 8.42 -11.09
C THR A 237 -9.68 8.69 -12.55
N ASN A 238 -10.70 8.62 -13.39
CA ASN A 238 -10.58 8.83 -14.83
C ASN A 238 -10.23 10.28 -15.18
N VAL A 239 -10.74 11.26 -14.42
CA VAL A 239 -10.32 12.65 -14.52
C VAL A 239 -8.86 12.82 -14.08
N LEU A 240 -8.42 12.18 -12.99
CA LEU A 240 -7.01 12.19 -12.56
C LEU A 240 -6.08 11.57 -13.62
N MET A 241 -6.53 10.52 -14.29
CA MET A 241 -5.80 9.93 -15.42
C MET A 241 -5.58 10.97 -16.53
N LEU A 242 -6.60 11.73 -16.92
CA LEU A 242 -6.45 12.78 -17.92
C LEU A 242 -5.51 13.91 -17.45
N VAL A 243 -5.52 14.25 -16.16
CA VAL A 243 -4.56 15.20 -15.57
C VAL A 243 -3.13 14.66 -15.75
N ILE A 244 -2.88 13.40 -15.43
CA ILE A 244 -1.58 12.75 -15.61
C ILE A 244 -1.16 12.80 -17.09
N GLU A 245 -2.03 12.42 -18.02
CA GLU A 245 -1.73 12.46 -19.46
C GLU A 245 -1.40 13.88 -19.94
N ARG A 246 -2.18 14.88 -19.50
CA ARG A 246 -1.98 16.28 -19.89
C ARG A 246 -0.68 16.86 -19.36
N VAL A 247 -0.35 16.58 -18.10
CA VAL A 247 0.85 17.09 -17.44
C VAL A 247 2.12 16.43 -17.98
N THR A 248 2.05 15.14 -18.31
CA THR A 248 3.20 14.39 -18.82
C THR A 248 3.36 14.49 -20.33
N GLY A 249 2.28 14.72 -21.08
CA GLY A 249 2.25 14.59 -22.54
C GLY A 249 2.38 13.13 -23.01
N GLN A 250 2.20 12.16 -22.11
CA GLN A 250 2.32 10.73 -22.37
C GLN A 250 0.95 10.06 -22.22
N SER A 251 0.79 8.85 -22.77
CA SER A 251 -0.35 8.00 -22.40
C SER A 251 -0.26 7.61 -20.93
N TYR A 252 -1.41 7.35 -20.30
CA TYR A 252 -1.46 6.94 -18.90
C TYR A 252 -0.57 5.73 -18.60
N ALA A 253 -0.62 4.69 -19.44
CA ALA A 253 0.21 3.50 -19.28
C ALA A 253 1.71 3.82 -19.33
N ARG A 254 2.13 4.77 -20.18
CA ARG A 254 3.54 5.18 -20.25
C ARG A 254 3.97 5.97 -19.02
N ALA A 255 3.12 6.86 -18.52
CA ALA A 255 3.38 7.59 -17.29
C ALA A 255 3.50 6.65 -16.08
N VAL A 256 2.57 5.70 -15.94
CA VAL A 256 2.63 4.64 -14.91
C VAL A 256 3.88 3.79 -15.05
N GLN A 257 4.24 3.40 -16.27
CA GLN A 257 5.44 2.61 -16.55
C GLN A 257 6.69 3.29 -16.00
N GLU A 258 6.96 4.54 -16.40
CA GLU A 258 8.18 5.25 -16.03
C GLU A 258 8.23 5.60 -14.54
N ARG A 259 7.08 6.00 -13.98
CA ARG A 259 7.01 6.60 -12.64
C ARG A 259 6.82 5.59 -11.53
N ILE A 260 6.25 4.42 -11.83
CA ILE A 260 5.95 3.38 -10.86
C ILE A 260 6.53 2.04 -11.31
N TRP A 261 6.04 1.47 -12.41
CA TRP A 261 6.26 0.05 -12.72
C TRP A 261 7.73 -0.32 -12.95
N GLN A 262 8.52 0.59 -13.54
CA GLN A 262 9.95 0.40 -13.74
C GLN A 262 10.77 0.56 -12.44
N ARG A 263 10.21 1.20 -11.41
CA ARG A 263 10.88 1.46 -10.12
C ARG A 263 10.58 0.40 -9.06
N ILE A 264 9.46 -0.31 -9.15
CA ILE A 264 9.08 -1.35 -8.18
C ILE A 264 9.87 -2.65 -8.33
N GLY A 265 10.67 -2.78 -9.38
CA GLY A 265 11.43 -3.98 -9.68
C GLY A 265 10.54 -5.18 -10.04
N ALA A 266 9.50 -4.95 -10.85
CA ALA A 266 8.54 -5.96 -11.25
C ALA A 266 9.19 -7.15 -12.00
N GLU A 267 8.67 -8.35 -11.78
CA GLU A 267 9.10 -9.57 -12.49
C GLU A 267 8.44 -9.71 -13.88
N SER A 268 7.33 -9.02 -14.12
CA SER A 268 6.61 -9.05 -15.39
C SER A 268 6.14 -7.67 -15.82
N ASP A 269 5.95 -7.53 -17.14
CA ASP A 269 5.14 -6.43 -17.68
C ASP A 269 3.71 -6.57 -17.16
N ALA A 270 3.11 -5.48 -16.74
CA ALA A 270 1.67 -5.39 -16.54
C ALA A 270 0.97 -5.04 -17.86
N LEU A 271 -0.35 -5.21 -17.90
CA LEU A 271 -1.19 -4.68 -18.95
C LEU A 271 -2.19 -3.67 -18.35
N MET A 272 -2.63 -2.74 -19.18
CA MET A 272 -3.69 -1.78 -18.86
C MET A 272 -4.79 -1.92 -19.91
N ALA A 273 -6.02 -2.17 -19.48
CA ALA A 273 -7.18 -2.12 -20.36
C ALA A 273 -7.36 -0.71 -20.93
N ILE A 274 -7.64 -0.62 -22.23
CA ILE A 274 -7.85 0.63 -22.95
C ILE A 274 -9.11 0.58 -23.81
N SER A 275 -9.73 1.73 -24.00
CA SER A 275 -10.87 1.88 -24.92
C SER A 275 -10.43 1.79 -26.38
N ALA A 276 -11.40 1.74 -27.29
CA ALA A 276 -11.11 1.79 -28.72
C ALA A 276 -10.44 3.10 -29.17
N GLU A 277 -10.63 4.18 -28.42
CA GLU A 277 -10.04 5.51 -28.62
C GLU A 277 -8.65 5.63 -27.95
N GLY A 278 -8.22 4.62 -27.18
CA GLY A 278 -6.92 4.59 -26.50
C GLY A 278 -6.91 5.16 -25.09
N HIS A 279 -8.07 5.54 -24.54
CA HIS A 279 -8.17 5.97 -23.14
C HIS A 279 -7.98 4.78 -22.20
N ALA A 280 -7.15 4.92 -21.18
CA ALA A 280 -6.98 3.88 -20.17
C ALA A 280 -8.21 3.76 -19.26
N TYR A 281 -8.59 2.54 -18.91
CA TYR A 281 -9.53 2.30 -17.82
C TYR A 281 -8.80 2.48 -16.48
N ALA A 282 -8.38 3.69 -16.14
CA ALA A 282 -7.55 3.94 -14.94
C ALA A 282 -8.28 3.66 -13.63
N SER A 283 -9.62 3.62 -13.64
CA SER A 283 -10.41 3.20 -12.50
C SER A 283 -10.44 1.69 -12.27
N GLY A 284 -9.96 0.85 -13.20
CA GLY A 284 -10.12 -0.61 -13.08
C GLY A 284 -9.19 -1.54 -13.88
N GLY A 285 -8.41 -1.03 -14.83
CA GLY A 285 -7.89 -1.80 -15.95
C GLY A 285 -6.54 -2.49 -15.76
N LEU A 286 -5.95 -2.46 -14.56
CA LEU A 286 -4.66 -3.13 -14.33
C LEU A 286 -4.79 -4.64 -14.44
N MET A 287 -3.90 -5.26 -15.19
CA MET A 287 -3.68 -6.71 -15.19
C MET A 287 -2.25 -6.97 -14.74
N ALA A 288 -2.06 -7.60 -13.59
CA ALA A 288 -0.74 -7.80 -13.01
C ALA A 288 -0.64 -9.15 -12.30
N ARG A 289 0.58 -9.66 -12.18
CA ARG A 289 0.88 -10.81 -11.31
C ARG A 289 0.74 -10.40 -9.86
N LEU A 290 0.41 -11.37 -9.00
CA LEU A 290 0.25 -11.13 -7.56
C LEU A 290 1.49 -10.54 -6.91
N ARG A 291 2.68 -11.10 -7.19
CA ARG A 291 3.94 -10.60 -6.63
C ARG A 291 4.25 -9.17 -7.06
N ASP A 292 3.88 -8.80 -8.29
CA ASP A 292 4.07 -7.43 -8.78
C ASP A 292 3.06 -6.46 -8.18
N LEU A 293 1.83 -6.90 -7.90
CA LEU A 293 0.89 -6.13 -7.09
C LEU A 293 1.43 -5.90 -5.66
N ALA A 294 2.07 -6.90 -5.06
CA ALA A 294 2.70 -6.76 -3.75
C ALA A 294 3.95 -5.85 -3.77
N ARG A 295 4.77 -5.92 -4.82
CA ARG A 295 5.86 -4.95 -5.06
C ARG A 295 5.32 -3.54 -5.23
N PHE A 296 4.18 -3.38 -5.90
CA PHE A 296 3.49 -2.10 -5.96
C PHE A 296 3.02 -1.65 -4.57
N GLY A 297 2.53 -2.54 -3.70
CA GLY A 297 2.24 -2.19 -2.30
C GLY A 297 3.45 -1.61 -1.54
N ARG A 298 4.68 -2.04 -1.84
CA ARG A 298 5.92 -1.51 -1.24
C ARG A 298 6.11 -0.02 -1.50
N VAL A 299 5.50 0.57 -2.53
CA VAL A 299 5.64 2.02 -2.79
C VAL A 299 5.08 2.89 -1.66
N PHE A 300 4.17 2.32 -0.85
CA PHE A 300 3.54 3.01 0.27
C PHE A 300 4.24 2.75 1.60
N THR A 301 5.03 1.67 1.71
CA THR A 301 5.70 1.29 2.96
C THR A 301 7.20 1.59 2.95
N ASP A 302 7.84 1.64 1.77
CA ASP A 302 9.27 1.90 1.63
C ASP A 302 9.58 3.35 1.27
N ALA A 303 9.61 4.20 2.30
CA ALA A 303 9.90 5.63 2.14
C ALA A 303 11.31 5.92 1.61
N HIS A 304 12.25 4.97 1.71
CA HIS A 304 13.61 5.15 1.20
C HIS A 304 13.67 4.98 -0.32
N ARG A 305 12.99 3.96 -0.88
CA ARG A 305 12.92 3.74 -2.33
C ARG A 305 11.93 4.67 -3.03
N PHE A 306 10.90 5.14 -2.32
CA PHE A 306 9.83 5.98 -2.87
C PHE A 306 9.61 7.26 -2.05
N PRO A 307 10.64 8.12 -1.90
CA PRO A 307 10.55 9.33 -1.08
C PRO A 307 9.55 10.36 -1.64
N ASP A 308 9.29 10.33 -2.94
CA ASP A 308 8.30 11.16 -3.62
C ASP A 308 6.86 10.81 -3.20
N ILE A 309 6.53 9.52 -3.12
CA ILE A 309 5.22 9.05 -2.66
C ILE A 309 5.10 9.18 -1.14
N ALA A 310 6.17 8.86 -0.41
CA ALA A 310 6.21 8.98 1.04
C ALA A 310 6.05 10.43 1.52
N GLY A 311 6.73 11.38 0.88
CA GLY A 311 6.70 12.80 1.22
C GLY A 311 5.48 13.56 0.74
N THR A 312 4.60 12.94 -0.05
CA THR A 312 3.36 13.54 -0.55
C THR A 312 2.15 12.84 0.05
N MET A 313 1.58 11.86 -0.65
CA MET A 313 0.34 11.19 -0.28
C MET A 313 0.42 10.48 1.07
N VAL A 314 1.49 9.73 1.35
CA VAL A 314 1.59 8.99 2.63
C VAL A 314 1.74 9.97 3.79
N ALA A 315 2.55 11.02 3.62
CA ALA A 315 2.70 12.08 4.62
C ALA A 315 1.38 12.83 4.88
N ASP A 316 0.63 13.16 3.84
CA ASP A 316 -0.69 13.82 3.95
C ASP A 316 -1.69 12.94 4.71
N LEU A 317 -1.84 11.67 4.32
CA LEU A 317 -2.72 10.72 5.00
C LEU A 317 -2.30 10.52 6.47
N LYS A 318 -0.99 10.47 6.75
CA LYS A 318 -0.47 10.40 8.12
C LYS A 318 -0.74 11.68 8.93
N ALA A 319 -0.75 12.84 8.28
CA ALA A 319 -1.03 14.13 8.91
C ALA A 319 -2.53 14.39 9.14
N GLY A 320 -3.40 13.46 8.74
CA GLY A 320 -4.85 13.59 8.92
C GLY A 320 -5.61 13.98 7.65
N GLY A 321 -4.96 13.99 6.48
CA GLY A 321 -5.57 14.27 5.17
C GLY A 321 -6.66 13.28 4.74
N GLY A 322 -7.35 13.59 3.65
CA GLY A 322 -8.55 12.86 3.23
C GLY A 322 -9.81 13.27 3.98
N ILE A 323 -10.92 12.62 3.64
CA ILE A 323 -12.24 12.90 4.18
C ILE A 323 -12.55 11.99 5.37
N LYS A 324 -12.96 12.61 6.48
CA LYS A 324 -13.47 11.89 7.64
C LYS A 324 -14.80 11.22 7.32
N ARG A 325 -14.95 9.98 7.78
CA ARG A 325 -16.21 9.27 7.69
C ARG A 325 -17.25 9.90 8.62
N SER A 326 -18.50 9.92 8.16
CA SER A 326 -19.63 10.33 8.98
C SER A 326 -19.97 9.26 10.02
N ASP A 327 -20.64 9.65 11.11
CA ASP A 327 -21.11 8.73 12.15
C ASP A 327 -21.93 7.58 11.55
N ALA A 328 -22.83 7.88 10.61
CA ALA A 328 -23.63 6.87 9.92
C ALA A 328 -22.77 5.88 9.10
N SER A 329 -21.65 6.34 8.51
CA SER A 329 -20.71 5.44 7.83
C SER A 329 -19.95 4.58 8.82
N LEU A 330 -19.53 5.13 9.97
CA LEU A 330 -18.84 4.39 11.02
C LEU A 330 -19.75 3.34 11.66
N GLU A 331 -21.01 3.67 11.93
CA GLU A 331 -22.01 2.72 12.42
C GLU A 331 -22.25 1.56 11.46
N ARG A 332 -22.19 1.80 10.13
CA ARG A 332 -22.28 0.73 9.14
C ARG A 332 -21.05 -0.17 9.16
N LEU A 333 -19.86 0.43 9.11
CA LEU A 333 -18.60 -0.32 9.15
C LEU A 333 -18.47 -1.10 10.46
N ALA A 334 -18.99 -0.61 11.59
CA ALA A 334 -18.97 -1.32 12.86
C ALA A 334 -19.75 -2.63 12.84
N ARG A 335 -20.80 -2.70 12.02
CA ARG A 335 -21.56 -3.95 11.81
C ARG A 335 -20.81 -4.95 10.93
N GLU A 336 -19.91 -4.47 10.08
CA GLU A 336 -19.16 -5.27 9.10
C GLU A 336 -17.76 -5.69 9.62
N HIS A 337 -17.13 -4.85 10.43
CA HIS A 337 -15.71 -4.97 10.82
C HIS A 337 -15.49 -4.90 12.34
N GLY A 338 -16.53 -4.72 13.15
CA GLY A 338 -16.40 -4.55 14.60
C GLY A 338 -15.84 -3.18 15.00
N ASP A 339 -15.11 -3.11 16.11
CA ASP A 339 -14.71 -1.84 16.74
C ASP A 339 -13.45 -1.19 16.11
N ASP A 340 -12.67 -1.93 15.31
CA ASP A 340 -11.44 -1.43 14.66
C ASP A 340 -11.76 -0.76 13.32
N LEU A 341 -12.22 0.49 13.41
CA LEU A 341 -12.80 1.20 12.27
C LEU A 341 -11.78 2.06 11.51
N PRO A 342 -11.79 2.05 10.17
CA PRO A 342 -11.11 3.06 9.39
C PRO A 342 -11.86 4.39 9.54
N THR A 343 -11.16 5.46 9.90
CA THR A 343 -11.79 6.76 10.22
C THR A 343 -11.92 7.65 9.00
N ARG A 344 -11.15 7.37 7.93
CA ARG A 344 -11.01 8.23 6.76
C ARG A 344 -10.96 7.44 5.45
N ALA A 345 -11.10 8.18 4.36
CA ALA A 345 -10.80 7.77 2.99
C ALA A 345 -10.13 8.94 2.28
N GLY A 346 -9.16 8.69 1.41
CA GLY A 346 -8.40 9.75 0.77
C GLY A 346 -7.38 9.21 -0.22
N TRP A 347 -6.95 10.03 -1.18
CA TRP A 347 -5.96 9.65 -2.20
C TRP A 347 -6.27 8.31 -2.89
N GLN A 348 -7.55 8.12 -3.23
CA GLN A 348 -8.11 6.93 -3.84
C GLN A 348 -8.16 5.68 -2.94
N TRP A 349 -7.63 5.71 -1.72
CA TRP A 349 -7.78 4.65 -0.71
C TRP A 349 -9.20 4.64 -0.14
N ASP A 350 -9.79 3.45 -0.03
CA ASP A 350 -11.16 3.30 0.46
C ASP A 350 -11.21 3.43 1.98
N GLN A 351 -10.21 2.88 2.65
CA GLN A 351 -10.18 2.81 4.10
C GLN A 351 -8.79 3.21 4.59
N VAL A 352 -8.74 4.18 5.50
CA VAL A 352 -7.51 4.65 6.16
C VAL A 352 -7.76 4.63 7.67
N TRP A 353 -6.97 3.85 8.39
CA TRP A 353 -6.98 3.77 9.85
C TRP A 353 -6.07 4.81 10.48
N ASP A 354 -6.31 5.13 11.75
CA ASP A 354 -5.51 6.11 12.49
C ASP A 354 -4.08 5.63 12.76
N ASP A 355 -3.83 4.32 12.75
CA ASP A 355 -2.49 3.73 12.83
C ASP A 355 -1.73 3.79 11.48
N GLY A 356 -2.37 4.28 10.42
CA GLY A 356 -1.77 4.42 9.10
C GLY A 356 -1.97 3.21 8.19
N GLY A 357 -2.68 2.17 8.63
CA GLY A 357 -3.17 1.11 7.74
C GLY A 357 -4.04 1.70 6.62
N MET A 358 -3.90 1.19 5.40
CA MET A 358 -4.64 1.64 4.22
C MET A 358 -5.12 0.45 3.40
N PHE A 359 -6.36 0.51 2.92
CA PHE A 359 -6.94 -0.54 2.09
C PHE A 359 -7.66 0.00 0.85
N LYS A 360 -7.45 -0.71 -0.26
CA LYS A 360 -8.20 -0.53 -1.51
C LYS A 360 -8.82 -1.85 -1.94
N GLY A 361 -10.14 -1.85 -2.11
CA GLY A 361 -10.89 -2.96 -2.66
C GLY A 361 -11.09 -2.83 -4.17
N GLY A 362 -11.34 -3.96 -4.80
CA GLY A 362 -11.82 -4.04 -6.17
C GLY A 362 -13.09 -4.88 -6.27
N TYR A 363 -13.90 -4.53 -7.27
CA TYR A 363 -15.13 -5.24 -7.62
C TYR A 363 -14.87 -6.75 -7.79
N LEU A 364 -15.63 -7.61 -7.12
CA LEU A 364 -15.46 -9.07 -7.09
C LEU A 364 -14.25 -9.61 -6.31
N GLY A 365 -13.62 -8.82 -5.43
CA GLY A 365 -12.94 -9.39 -4.25
C GLY A 365 -11.42 -9.29 -4.19
N GLN A 366 -10.75 -8.74 -5.18
CA GLN A 366 -9.32 -8.40 -5.05
C GLN A 366 -9.08 -7.21 -4.13
N GLY A 367 -7.88 -7.16 -3.55
CA GLY A 367 -7.54 -6.10 -2.61
C GLY A 367 -6.05 -5.89 -2.40
N LEU A 368 -5.75 -4.71 -1.91
CA LEU A 368 -4.42 -4.30 -1.47
C LEU A 368 -4.56 -3.61 -0.11
N TYR A 369 -4.00 -4.24 0.92
CA TYR A 369 -3.81 -3.67 2.24
C TYR A 369 -2.33 -3.36 2.44
N VAL A 370 -2.02 -2.17 2.94
CA VAL A 370 -0.66 -1.76 3.28
C VAL A 370 -0.63 -1.09 4.64
N ASP A 371 0.46 -1.28 5.35
CA ASP A 371 0.71 -0.67 6.65
C ASP A 371 2.17 -0.18 6.70
N PRO A 372 2.39 1.13 6.49
CA PRO A 372 3.73 1.70 6.50
C PRO A 372 4.45 1.60 7.85
N GLN A 373 3.71 1.54 8.97
CA GLN A 373 4.32 1.43 10.30
C GLN A 373 4.93 0.05 10.52
N ARG A 374 4.26 -1.00 10.03
CA ARG A 374 4.68 -2.40 10.16
C ARG A 374 5.50 -2.91 8.97
N ASP A 375 5.74 -2.04 7.99
CA ASP A 375 6.34 -2.36 6.69
C ASP A 375 5.68 -3.58 6.00
N LEU A 376 4.35 -3.64 6.12
CA LEU A 376 3.51 -4.78 5.77
C LEU A 376 2.70 -4.49 4.51
N VAL A 377 2.68 -5.47 3.60
CA VAL A 377 1.81 -5.47 2.42
C VAL A 377 1.07 -6.80 2.38
N ILE A 378 -0.25 -6.75 2.25
CA ILE A 378 -1.10 -7.92 1.99
C ILE A 378 -1.84 -7.65 0.69
N ALA A 379 -1.57 -8.45 -0.33
CA ALA A 379 -2.21 -8.33 -1.64
C ALA A 379 -2.90 -9.65 -1.99
N TRP A 380 -4.06 -9.57 -2.62
CA TRP A 380 -4.80 -10.75 -3.03
C TRP A 380 -5.64 -10.48 -4.27
N TYR A 381 -5.93 -11.56 -4.99
CA TYR A 381 -6.94 -11.58 -6.05
C TYR A 381 -8.05 -12.55 -5.65
N GLY A 382 -9.28 -12.17 -5.97
CA GLY A 382 -10.44 -13.03 -5.81
C GLY A 382 -11.42 -12.87 -6.97
N THR A 383 -12.32 -13.83 -7.09
CA THR A 383 -13.39 -13.87 -8.07
C THR A 383 -14.71 -14.13 -7.32
N GLY A 384 -15.45 -13.07 -7.08
CA GLY A 384 -16.75 -13.08 -6.43
C GLY A 384 -17.85 -13.82 -7.20
N ILE A 385 -18.98 -14.02 -6.54
CA ILE A 385 -20.09 -14.86 -7.04
C ILE A 385 -20.94 -14.12 -8.06
N ASN A 386 -21.22 -12.85 -7.82
CA ASN A 386 -22.15 -12.05 -8.62
C ASN A 386 -21.94 -10.54 -8.35
N TYR A 387 -22.83 -9.74 -8.92
CA TYR A 387 -22.84 -8.28 -8.79
C TYR A 387 -22.91 -7.72 -7.39
N ASP A 388 -23.55 -8.41 -6.46
CA ASP A 388 -23.80 -7.93 -5.10
C ASP A 388 -22.51 -7.89 -4.25
N GLU A 389 -21.34 -8.08 -4.89
CA GLU A 389 -20.00 -8.05 -4.31
C GLU A 389 -19.79 -9.12 -3.24
N ASP A 390 -20.53 -10.24 -3.34
CA ASP A 390 -20.28 -11.45 -2.57
C ASP A 390 -18.86 -11.96 -2.87
N ALA A 391 -17.92 -11.62 -1.98
CA ALA A 391 -16.49 -11.75 -2.16
C ALA A 391 -15.81 -12.34 -0.91
N THR A 392 -14.50 -12.56 -1.01
CA THR A 392 -13.67 -13.08 0.07
C THR A 392 -13.59 -12.12 1.27
N ASP A 393 -13.56 -12.67 2.50
CA ASP A 393 -13.37 -11.92 3.76
C ASP A 393 -11.94 -11.39 4.00
N MET A 394 -11.07 -11.48 2.99
CA MET A 394 -9.64 -11.18 3.09
C MET A 394 -9.33 -9.80 3.66
N LEU A 395 -10.18 -8.79 3.52
CA LEU A 395 -9.99 -7.49 4.18
C LEU A 395 -10.00 -7.64 5.71
N SER A 396 -11.06 -8.27 6.25
CA SER A 396 -11.20 -8.49 7.69
C SER A 396 -10.03 -9.32 8.21
N VAL A 397 -9.70 -10.39 7.49
CA VAL A 397 -8.55 -11.25 7.80
C VAL A 397 -7.24 -10.48 7.76
N ALA A 398 -6.99 -9.68 6.73
CA ALA A 398 -5.78 -8.86 6.58
C ALA A 398 -5.62 -7.87 7.75
N ARG A 399 -6.71 -7.23 8.17
CA ARG A 399 -6.67 -6.30 9.30
C ARG A 399 -6.39 -7.02 10.62
N GLN A 400 -7.06 -8.15 10.88
CA GLN A 400 -6.78 -9.00 12.06
C GLN A 400 -5.31 -9.42 12.12
N LEU A 401 -4.74 -9.84 10.99
CA LEU A 401 -3.32 -10.19 10.90
C LEU A 401 -2.42 -8.98 11.18
N ALA A 402 -2.73 -7.82 10.61
CA ALA A 402 -1.93 -6.60 10.80
C ALA A 402 -1.86 -6.17 12.28
N VAL A 403 -2.97 -6.26 13.02
CA VAL A 403 -3.05 -5.83 14.44
C VAL A 403 -2.79 -6.96 15.45
N SER A 404 -2.47 -8.17 14.98
CA SER A 404 -2.22 -9.35 15.84
C SER A 404 -0.95 -9.28 16.68
N GLY A 405 -0.05 -8.34 16.39
CA GLY A 405 1.29 -8.27 16.97
C GLY A 405 2.36 -9.07 16.22
N LEU A 406 1.98 -9.91 15.23
CA LEU A 406 2.91 -10.70 14.42
C LEU A 406 3.93 -9.85 13.64
N PHE A 407 3.57 -8.60 13.36
CA PHE A 407 4.38 -7.67 12.57
C PHE A 407 4.89 -6.46 13.36
N ASP A 408 4.64 -6.39 14.67
CA ASP A 408 5.04 -5.26 15.53
C ASP A 408 6.54 -5.25 15.83
N THR A 409 7.20 -6.40 15.68
CA THR A 409 8.67 -6.49 15.74
C THR A 409 9.20 -6.32 14.32
N PRO A 410 10.12 -5.36 14.06
CA PRO A 410 10.84 -5.32 12.80
C PRO A 410 11.43 -6.72 12.56
N PRO A 411 11.28 -7.30 11.36
CA PRO A 411 11.67 -8.68 11.13
C PRO A 411 13.11 -8.91 11.59
N GLN A 412 13.43 -10.12 12.06
CA GLN A 412 14.81 -10.53 12.39
C GLN A 412 15.81 -10.33 11.22
N ASN A 413 15.29 -10.05 10.01
CA ASN A 413 16.01 -9.69 8.78
C ASN A 413 15.60 -8.29 8.24
N SER A 414 15.16 -7.36 9.08
CA SER A 414 15.21 -5.93 8.71
C SER A 414 16.65 -5.62 8.30
N SER A 415 16.85 -4.82 7.24
CA SER A 415 18.21 -4.39 6.90
C SER A 415 18.82 -3.81 8.18
N LEU A 416 20.06 -4.17 8.48
CA LEU A 416 20.71 -3.70 9.71
C LEU A 416 20.63 -2.17 9.84
N THR A 417 20.57 -1.48 8.69
CA THR A 417 20.26 -0.05 8.55
C THR A 417 18.92 0.33 9.19
N ALA A 418 17.82 -0.34 8.87
CA ALA A 418 16.50 -0.04 9.45
C ALA A 418 16.47 -0.28 10.98
N VAL A 419 17.14 -1.34 11.46
CA VAL A 419 17.27 -1.60 12.90
C VAL A 419 18.01 -0.46 13.59
N ILE A 420 19.13 -0.02 13.02
CA ILE A 420 19.94 1.08 13.54
C ILE A 420 19.18 2.41 13.47
N GLN A 421 18.47 2.69 12.38
CA GLN A 421 17.63 3.89 12.25
C GLN A 421 16.53 3.94 13.32
N ALA A 422 15.86 2.81 13.59
CA ALA A 422 14.88 2.74 14.68
C ALA A 422 15.51 2.97 16.07
N ARG A 423 16.75 2.47 16.28
CA ARG A 423 17.51 2.75 17.52
C ARG A 423 17.92 4.23 17.61
N ASN A 424 18.30 4.86 16.50
CA ASN A 424 18.58 6.30 16.44
C ASN A 424 17.34 7.13 16.77
N HIS A 425 16.18 6.82 16.19
CA HIS A 425 14.93 7.51 16.56
C HIS A 425 14.58 7.34 18.04
N THR A 426 14.86 6.18 18.62
CA THR A 426 14.70 5.97 20.06
C THR A 426 15.65 6.86 20.87
N TYR A 427 16.89 7.03 20.41
CA TYR A 427 17.87 7.94 21.01
C TYR A 427 17.42 9.39 20.92
N GLU A 428 17.04 9.87 19.73
CA GLU A 428 16.54 11.24 19.49
C GLU A 428 15.35 11.58 20.39
N ALA A 429 14.38 10.66 20.49
CA ALA A 429 13.21 10.83 21.35
C ALA A 429 13.60 10.91 22.83
N ALA A 430 14.49 10.03 23.30
CA ALA A 430 14.98 10.05 24.68
C ALA A 430 15.81 11.32 24.98
N PHE A 431 16.60 11.79 24.01
CA PHE A 431 17.40 13.00 24.11
C PHE A 431 16.52 14.25 24.23
N LYS A 432 15.51 14.37 23.38
CA LYS A 432 14.51 15.45 23.42
C LYS A 432 13.70 15.44 24.72
N ALA A 433 13.36 14.25 25.23
CA ALA A 433 12.65 14.07 26.49
C ALA A 433 13.56 14.23 27.73
N GLN A 434 14.87 14.38 27.54
CA GLN A 434 15.88 14.40 28.59
C GLN A 434 15.85 13.14 29.50
N ASP A 435 15.47 12.00 28.94
CA ASP A 435 15.33 10.71 29.63
C ASP A 435 16.70 10.00 29.71
N ILE A 436 17.49 10.40 30.71
CA ILE A 436 18.83 9.83 30.97
C ILE A 436 18.80 8.30 31.12
N PRO A 437 17.91 7.69 31.92
CA PRO A 437 17.82 6.22 32.01
C PRO A 437 17.63 5.55 30.65
N ARG A 438 16.74 6.08 29.80
CA ARG A 438 16.47 5.51 28.47
C ARG A 438 17.65 5.69 27.52
N LEU A 439 18.34 6.84 27.57
CA LEU A 439 19.58 7.04 26.82
C LEU A 439 20.65 6.02 27.22
N LEU A 440 20.87 5.80 28.52
CA LEU A 440 21.87 4.85 29.00
C LEU A 440 21.55 3.41 28.61
N ALA A 441 20.26 3.03 28.57
CA ALA A 441 19.82 1.70 28.16
C ALA A 441 20.13 1.35 26.68
N LEU A 442 20.47 2.36 25.85
CA LEU A 442 20.88 2.16 24.46
C LEU A 442 22.37 1.87 24.28
N HIS A 443 23.17 1.84 25.35
CA HIS A 443 24.62 1.69 25.31
C HIS A 443 25.08 0.40 25.97
N THR A 444 26.28 -0.08 25.62
CA THR A 444 26.94 -1.16 26.37
C THR A 444 27.50 -0.64 27.70
N ASP A 445 27.68 -1.53 28.68
CA ASP A 445 28.27 -1.19 29.99
C ASP A 445 29.66 -0.54 29.86
N ASP A 446 30.42 -0.96 28.85
CA ASP A 446 31.78 -0.53 28.53
C ASP A 446 31.85 0.47 27.35
N VAL A 447 30.77 1.23 27.14
CA VAL A 447 30.68 2.27 26.11
C VAL A 447 31.86 3.24 26.16
N VAL A 448 32.30 3.69 24.98
CA VAL A 448 33.25 4.80 24.86
C VAL A 448 32.64 5.89 23.99
N PHE A 449 32.52 7.08 24.55
CA PHE A 449 32.01 8.26 23.86
C PHE A 449 33.13 9.28 23.64
N MET A 450 33.30 9.74 22.41
CA MET A 450 34.33 10.66 21.97
C MET A 450 33.69 11.79 21.16
N SER A 451 33.40 12.89 21.83
CA SER A 451 32.90 14.09 21.17
C SER A 451 34.03 15.06 20.84
N SER A 452 33.78 15.87 19.82
CA SER A 452 34.68 16.96 19.46
C SER A 452 34.94 17.88 20.66
N HIS A 453 36.21 18.26 20.83
CA HIS A 453 36.67 19.21 21.84
C HIS A 453 36.51 18.77 23.32
N ARG A 454 36.20 17.50 23.58
CA ARG A 454 36.06 16.96 24.94
C ARG A 454 36.97 15.78 25.19
N GLU A 455 37.24 15.51 26.47
CA GLU A 455 37.91 14.26 26.85
C GLU A 455 37.00 13.06 26.59
N ARG A 456 37.64 11.93 26.26
CA ARG A 456 36.93 10.67 26.05
C ARG A 456 36.24 10.21 27.33
N VAL A 457 34.96 9.88 27.21
CA VAL A 457 34.14 9.32 28.28
C VAL A 457 34.11 7.80 28.15
N VAL A 458 34.29 7.09 29.27
CA VAL A 458 34.33 5.62 29.30
C VAL A 458 33.40 5.07 30.38
N GLY A 459 32.52 4.16 29.99
CA GLY A 459 31.55 3.48 30.86
C GLY A 459 30.28 4.29 31.13
N LEU A 460 29.19 3.58 31.47
CA LEU A 460 27.86 4.16 31.65
C LEU A 460 27.78 5.24 32.76
N GLU A 461 28.55 5.11 33.84
CA GLU A 461 28.54 6.09 34.94
C GLU A 461 29.07 7.46 34.48
N ASN A 462 30.19 7.47 33.76
CA ASN A 462 30.76 8.69 33.23
C ASN A 462 29.91 9.26 32.08
N LEU A 463 29.31 8.38 31.25
CA LEU A 463 28.37 8.80 30.22
C LEU A 463 27.14 9.48 30.82
N ARG A 464 26.59 8.94 31.92
CA ARG A 464 25.51 9.55 32.68
C ARG A 464 25.86 10.97 33.11
N ALA A 465 27.04 11.16 33.70
CA ALA A 465 27.50 12.48 34.13
C ALA A 465 27.62 13.45 32.94
N SER A 466 28.17 12.99 31.82
CA SER A 466 28.30 13.79 30.59
C SER A 466 26.94 14.21 30.03
N LEU A 467 26.02 13.27 29.84
CA LEU A 467 24.67 13.55 29.31
C LEU A 467 23.86 14.44 30.25
N THR A 468 23.98 14.25 31.57
CA THR A 468 23.30 15.10 32.56
C THR A 468 23.78 16.54 32.47
N ALA A 469 25.10 16.75 32.35
CA ALA A 469 25.66 18.09 32.18
C ALA A 469 25.17 18.73 30.87
N GLU A 470 25.16 17.98 29.78
CA GLU A 470 24.74 18.46 28.46
C GLU A 470 23.26 18.86 28.41
N LEU A 471 22.38 18.02 28.95
CA LEU A 471 20.94 18.26 28.96
C LEU A 471 20.49 19.29 30.02
N SER A 472 21.37 19.67 30.95
CA SER A 472 21.09 20.74 31.93
C SER A 472 21.02 22.14 31.32
N LEU A 473 21.44 22.30 30.06
CA LEU A 473 21.51 23.60 29.35
C LEU A 473 20.15 24.13 28.88
N GLY A 474 19.05 23.37 29.04
CA GLY A 474 17.70 23.74 28.60
C GLY A 474 17.18 22.79 27.51
N SER A 475 16.15 23.22 26.77
CA SER A 475 15.54 22.36 25.74
C SER A 475 16.57 21.96 24.69
N SER A 476 16.60 20.67 24.35
CA SER A 476 17.57 20.08 23.44
C SER A 476 16.87 19.39 22.26
N ALA A 477 17.50 19.43 21.09
CA ALA A 477 17.07 18.72 19.89
C ALA A 477 18.28 18.07 19.23
N LEU A 478 18.11 16.82 18.79
CA LEU A 478 19.11 16.07 18.07
C LEU A 478 18.41 15.38 16.90
N THR A 479 19.01 15.49 15.73
CA THR A 479 18.62 14.77 14.51
C THR A 479 19.82 13.99 14.02
N LEU A 480 19.63 12.71 13.74
CA LEU A 480 20.62 11.76 13.23
C LEU A 480 20.17 11.27 11.86
N THR A 481 21.04 11.41 10.87
CA THR A 481 20.82 10.91 9.50
C THR A 481 21.83 9.83 9.19
N THR A 482 21.39 8.57 9.25
CA THR A 482 22.20 7.41 8.86
C THR A 482 22.51 7.45 7.37
N GLN A 483 23.79 7.34 7.00
CA GLN A 483 24.24 7.32 5.59
C GLN A 483 24.72 5.93 5.16
N GLU A 484 25.47 5.24 6.02
CA GLU A 484 26.01 3.91 5.74
C GLU A 484 25.92 3.03 6.97
N VAL A 485 25.59 1.75 6.76
CA VAL A 485 25.68 0.71 7.78
C VAL A 485 26.37 -0.52 7.21
N THR A 486 27.45 -0.96 7.85
CA THR A 486 28.23 -2.14 7.45
C THR A 486 28.33 -3.12 8.62
N ARG A 487 27.88 -4.37 8.42
CA ARG A 487 27.96 -5.44 9.43
C ARG A 487 29.31 -6.14 9.43
N SER A 488 29.85 -6.43 10.61
CA SER A 488 30.98 -7.35 10.80
C SER A 488 30.76 -8.22 12.05
N GLY A 489 30.23 -9.42 11.83
CA GLY A 489 29.90 -10.37 12.90
C GLY A 489 28.87 -9.82 13.89
N LYS A 490 29.25 -9.73 15.17
CA LYS A 490 28.45 -9.16 16.26
C LYS A 490 28.52 -7.63 16.34
N PHE A 491 29.20 -6.99 15.41
CA PHE A 491 29.36 -5.54 15.35
C PHE A 491 28.72 -4.97 14.08
N ALA A 492 28.33 -3.71 14.16
CA ALA A 492 27.95 -2.90 13.00
C ALA A 492 28.68 -1.57 13.08
N LEU A 493 29.15 -1.08 11.93
CA LEU A 493 29.66 0.28 11.79
C LEU A 493 28.58 1.12 11.12
N GLU A 494 28.24 2.24 11.74
CA GLU A 494 27.34 3.24 11.19
C GLU A 494 28.11 4.54 10.95
N LEU A 495 27.95 5.11 9.76
CA LEU A 495 28.38 6.46 9.43
C LEU A 495 27.14 7.31 9.16
N GLY A 496 27.10 8.53 9.69
CA GLY A 496 25.99 9.43 9.47
C GLY A 496 26.30 10.89 9.79
N ARG A 497 25.26 11.72 9.73
CA ARG A 497 25.32 13.15 10.06
C ARG A 497 24.44 13.47 11.25
N TYR A 498 24.87 14.41 12.09
CA TYR A 498 24.06 14.91 13.20
C TYR A 498 23.81 16.42 13.08
N GLU A 499 22.66 16.84 13.58
CA GLU A 499 22.33 18.24 13.89
C GLU A 499 21.90 18.31 15.35
N LEU A 500 22.58 19.13 16.14
CA LEU A 500 22.39 19.25 17.58
C LEU A 500 22.06 20.71 17.93
N THR A 501 21.03 20.89 18.75
CA THR A 501 20.71 22.16 19.40
C THR A 501 20.61 21.94 20.90
N LEU A 502 21.36 22.71 21.69
CA LEU A 502 21.35 22.70 23.15
C LEU A 502 20.88 24.06 23.68
N GLY A 503 20.04 24.04 24.72
CA GLY A 503 19.53 25.26 25.34
C GLY A 503 18.63 26.10 24.42
N GLY A 504 17.83 25.46 23.56
CA GLY A 504 16.95 26.08 22.57
C GLY A 504 15.95 27.10 23.12
N ASN A 505 15.62 27.03 24.41
CA ASN A 505 14.75 27.98 25.11
C ASN A 505 15.51 29.06 25.90
N THR A 506 16.85 29.08 25.81
CA THR A 506 17.69 30.09 26.46
C THR A 506 17.96 31.27 25.51
N HIS A 507 18.50 32.37 26.03
CA HIS A 507 18.83 33.55 25.20
C HIS A 507 20.00 33.30 24.23
N ASN A 508 20.81 32.25 24.44
CA ASN A 508 21.96 31.90 23.61
C ASN A 508 21.99 30.38 23.36
N PRO A 509 21.13 29.85 22.47
CA PRO A 509 21.16 28.45 22.11
C PRO A 509 22.47 28.09 21.39
N ILE A 510 22.99 26.90 21.67
CA ILE A 510 24.18 26.36 21.00
C ILE A 510 23.69 25.42 19.90
N THR A 511 24.06 25.70 18.66
CA THR A 511 23.82 24.79 17.53
C THR A 511 25.13 24.22 17.03
N ASP A 512 25.16 22.92 16.81
CA ASP A 512 26.29 22.20 16.25
C ASP A 512 25.80 21.21 15.19
N ALA A 513 26.66 20.89 14.23
CA ALA A 513 26.34 19.90 13.21
C ALA A 513 27.64 19.24 12.74
N GLY A 514 27.56 17.99 12.33
CA GLY A 514 28.75 17.27 11.94
C GLY A 514 28.48 15.87 11.42
N ASP A 515 29.56 15.12 11.33
CA ASP A 515 29.52 13.69 10.99
C ASP A 515 29.70 12.87 12.28
N TYR A 516 29.18 11.66 12.28
CA TYR A 516 29.39 10.71 13.37
C TYR A 516 29.76 9.33 12.84
N LEU A 517 30.47 8.58 13.67
CA LEU A 517 30.75 7.16 13.48
C LEU A 517 30.40 6.42 14.77
N VAL A 518 29.44 5.50 14.66
CA VAL A 518 29.01 4.64 15.76
C VAL A 518 29.38 3.20 15.45
N ILE A 519 30.00 2.52 16.42
CA ILE A 519 30.10 1.06 16.41
C ILE A 519 29.00 0.54 17.32
N TRP A 520 28.12 -0.27 16.75
CA TRP A 520 27.09 -1.02 17.47
C TRP A 520 27.61 -2.40 17.83
N GLN A 521 27.20 -2.92 18.98
CA GLN A 521 27.44 -4.31 19.40
C GLN A 521 26.11 -5.00 19.67
N GLN A 522 25.95 -6.19 19.12
CA GLN A 522 24.80 -7.04 19.38
C GLN A 522 24.98 -7.79 20.71
N ASN A 523 24.03 -7.65 21.64
CA ASN A 523 24.02 -8.38 22.90
C ASN A 523 23.49 -9.82 22.73
N ALA A 524 23.50 -10.60 23.82
CA ALA A 524 23.04 -12.00 23.78
C ALA A 524 21.53 -12.16 23.47
N ALA A 525 20.74 -11.11 23.69
CA ALA A 525 19.31 -11.06 23.37
C ALA A 525 19.06 -10.61 21.92
N GLY A 526 20.10 -10.34 21.13
CA GLY A 526 19.99 -9.91 19.74
C GLY A 526 19.81 -8.40 19.56
N GLU A 527 19.88 -7.61 20.62
CA GLU A 527 19.70 -6.16 20.57
C GLU A 527 21.00 -5.45 20.20
N TRP A 528 20.90 -4.41 19.37
CA TRP A 528 22.03 -3.55 19.01
C TRP A 528 22.16 -2.39 19.99
N LEU A 529 23.31 -2.32 20.66
CA LEU A 529 23.65 -1.28 21.63
C LEU A 529 24.85 -0.47 21.13
N ILE A 530 24.89 0.81 21.46
CA ILE A 530 26.00 1.71 21.16
C ILE A 530 27.21 1.28 21.98
N TYR A 531 28.26 0.83 21.27
CA TYR A 531 29.51 0.36 21.87
C TYR A 531 30.59 1.44 21.79
N ARG A 532 30.75 2.07 20.63
CA ARG A 532 31.64 3.25 20.44
C ARG A 532 30.84 4.33 19.75
N ASP A 533 30.97 5.56 20.21
CA ASP A 533 30.27 6.71 19.66
C ASP A 533 31.25 7.86 19.50
N VAL A 534 31.39 8.34 18.27
CA VAL A 534 32.37 9.34 17.87
C VAL A 534 31.68 10.41 17.03
N THR A 535 31.83 11.67 17.41
CA THR A 535 31.29 12.80 16.67
C THR A 535 32.39 13.78 16.26
N THR A 536 32.31 14.23 15.01
CA THR A 536 33.20 15.25 14.44
C THR A 536 32.38 16.46 14.02
N SER A 537 32.49 17.55 14.77
CA SER A 537 31.83 18.81 14.45
C SER A 537 32.40 19.41 13.17
N THR A 538 31.52 19.94 12.33
CA THR A 538 31.89 20.75 11.16
C THR A 538 31.98 22.23 11.50
N GLN A 539 31.64 22.63 12.72
CA GLN A 539 31.84 24.00 13.20
C GLN A 539 33.29 24.21 13.64
N GLY A 540 33.81 25.42 13.37
CA GLY A 540 35.13 25.82 13.83
C GLY A 540 35.18 25.94 15.35
N LEU A 541 36.37 25.76 15.93
CA LEU A 541 36.62 26.11 17.33
C LEU A 541 36.21 27.59 17.57
N PRO A 542 35.44 27.89 18.63
CA PRO A 542 35.15 29.27 19.02
C PRO A 542 36.40 30.10 19.30
#